data_AF-A0AAD2XAE0-F1
#
_entry.id   AF-A0AAD2XAE0-F1
#
_cell.length_a   1.000
_cell.length_b   1.000
_cell.length_c   1.000
_cell.angle_alpha   90.00
_cell.angle_beta   90.00
_cell.angle_gamma   90.00
#
_symmetry.space_group_name_H-M   'P 1'
#
loop_
_entity.id
_entity.type
_entity.pdbx_description
1 polymer ?
#
loop_
_entity_poly.entity_id
_entity_poly.type
_entity_poly.pdbx_seq_one_letter_code
_entity_poly.pdbx_strand_id
1 'polypeptide(L)'
;MANVTNASTTQISKTDFVQQSQKTVTGIVLDDRGDPVIGASVSLKGEKTGAVTDIDGKFTIRTDGNAVLVVSYIGFEQQTVSVTNKNACVL
;
A
#
# COMPACT_ATOMS: atom_id res chain seq x y z
N MET A 1 54.52 -5.54 -18.26
CA MET A 1 54.48 -6.56 -17.19
C MET A 1 53.81 -5.93 -15.99
N ALA A 2 52.63 -6.43 -15.58
CA ALA A 2 51.93 -6.17 -14.31
C ALA A 2 51.55 -4.69 -14.01
N ASN A 3 50.31 -4.30 -13.67
CA ASN A 3 49.24 -5.04 -13.03
C ASN A 3 47.86 -4.44 -13.35
N VAL A 4 46.93 -5.33 -13.69
CA VAL A 4 45.51 -5.28 -13.34
C VAL A 4 45.32 -4.89 -11.87
N THR A 5 44.29 -4.13 -11.53
CA THR A 5 43.25 -4.53 -10.56
C THR A 5 42.15 -3.48 -10.54
N ASN A 6 40.94 -4.00 -10.75
CA ASN A 6 39.66 -3.34 -10.78
C ASN A 6 39.38 -2.67 -9.43
N ALA A 7 38.99 -1.41 -9.47
CA ALA A 7 38.12 -0.84 -8.45
C ALA A 7 37.16 0.12 -9.15
N SER A 8 36.11 -0.49 -9.71
CA SER A 8 34.84 0.19 -9.91
C SER A 8 34.37 0.75 -8.57
N THR A 9 34.77 1.98 -8.25
CA THR A 9 34.06 2.80 -7.28
C THR A 9 33.84 4.16 -7.93
N THR A 10 33.01 4.12 -8.98
CA THR A 10 32.24 5.27 -9.45
C THR A 10 31.68 5.98 -8.22
N GLN A 11 31.93 7.28 -8.12
CA GLN A 11 31.28 8.15 -7.15
C GLN A 11 29.78 8.23 -7.52
N ILE A 12 28.99 7.31 -6.96
CA ILE A 12 27.53 7.30 -6.92
C ILE A 12 27.24 7.59 -5.44
N SER A 13 26.49 8.60 -5.01
CA SER A 13 25.18 9.00 -5.48
C SER A 13 24.80 10.34 -4.85
N LYS A 14 24.56 11.40 -5.64
CA LYS A 14 23.41 12.28 -5.32
C LYS A 14 22.15 11.54 -5.77
N THR A 15 21.85 10.47 -5.06
CA THR A 15 20.52 9.90 -5.04
C THR A 15 20.08 10.31 -3.68
N ASP A 16 19.23 11.34 -3.62
CA ASP A 16 18.34 11.52 -2.49
C ASP A 16 17.98 10.13 -1.99
N PHE A 17 18.17 9.88 -0.69
CA PHE A 17 17.56 8.72 -0.08
C PHE A 17 16.07 8.90 -0.32
N VAL A 18 15.58 8.43 -1.47
CA VAL A 18 14.20 8.05 -1.65
C VAL A 18 14.13 6.89 -0.68
N GLN A 19 13.89 7.23 0.60
CA GLN A 19 13.12 6.39 1.46
C GLN A 19 12.04 5.88 0.53
N GLN A 20 12.08 4.59 0.20
CA GLN A 20 10.92 3.91 -0.35
C GLN A 20 9.87 4.23 0.69
N SER A 21 9.16 5.34 0.48
CA SER A 21 8.41 6.00 1.53
C SER A 21 7.17 5.16 1.52
N GLN A 22 7.25 4.00 2.18
CA GLN A 22 6.15 3.07 2.32
C GLN A 22 5.05 3.91 2.93
N LYS A 23 4.16 4.38 2.07
CA LYS A 23 3.03 5.18 2.45
C LYS A 23 2.15 4.20 3.19
N THR A 24 1.97 4.49 4.46
CA THR A 24 1.00 3.78 5.26
C THR A 24 -0.35 4.39 4.92
N VAL A 25 -1.18 3.62 4.23
CA VAL A 25 -2.57 3.97 3.93
C VAL A 25 -3.42 3.39 5.04
N THR A 26 -4.11 4.27 5.74
CA THR A 26 -5.12 3.91 6.73
C THR A 26 -6.49 4.32 6.20
N GLY A 27 -7.50 3.55 6.56
CA GLY A 27 -8.87 3.85 6.21
C GLY A 27 -9.83 3.07 7.07
N ILE A 28 -11.11 3.32 6.87
CA ILE A 28 -12.22 2.62 7.49
C ILE A 28 -13.07 2.09 6.34
N VAL A 29 -13.53 0.84 6.45
CA VAL A 29 -14.51 0.25 5.53
C VAL A 29 -15.86 0.28 6.23
N LEU A 30 -16.82 0.97 5.60
CA LEU A 30 -18.20 1.07 6.05
C LEU A 30 -19.12 0.39 5.02
N ASP A 31 -20.28 -0.08 5.45
CA ASP A 31 -21.34 -0.58 4.57
C ASP A 31 -22.29 0.55 4.09
N ASP A 32 -23.34 0.19 3.34
CA ASP A 32 -24.37 1.13 2.86
C ASP A 32 -25.19 1.79 3.98
N ARG A 33 -25.14 1.24 5.20
CA ARG A 33 -25.84 1.72 6.40
C ARG A 33 -24.93 2.57 7.29
N GLY A 34 -23.63 2.64 6.95
CA GLY A 34 -22.61 3.32 7.74
C GLY A 34 -22.06 2.48 8.89
N ASP A 35 -22.34 1.18 8.91
CA ASP A 35 -21.81 0.25 9.90
C ASP A 35 -20.40 -0.22 9.48
N PRO A 36 -19.43 -0.31 10.42
CA PRO A 36 -18.09 -0.76 10.11
C PRO A 36 -18.07 -2.24 9.70
N VAL A 37 -17.42 -2.52 8.57
CA VAL A 37 -17.32 -3.89 8.05
C VAL A 37 -16.09 -4.58 8.65
N ILE A 38 -16.33 -5.51 9.56
CA ILE A 38 -15.29 -6.31 10.21
C ILE A 38 -14.91 -7.53 9.36
N GLY A 39 -13.61 -7.82 9.25
CA GLY A 39 -13.15 -8.99 8.49
C GLY A 39 -13.23 -8.82 6.96
N ALA A 40 -13.37 -7.60 6.45
CA ALA A 40 -13.21 -7.31 5.04
C ALA A 40 -11.74 -7.50 4.63
N SER A 41 -11.53 -8.18 3.51
CA SER A 41 -10.20 -8.36 2.93
C SER A 41 -9.87 -7.14 2.07
N VAL A 42 -8.78 -6.46 2.42
CA VAL A 42 -8.27 -5.27 1.72
C VAL A 42 -6.95 -5.65 1.07
N SER A 43 -6.93 -5.79 -0.24
CA SER A 43 -5.73 -6.20 -0.99
C SER A 43 -5.28 -5.11 -1.94
N LEU A 44 -3.98 -5.00 -2.20
CA LEU A 44 -3.49 -4.13 -3.26
C LEU A 44 -3.53 -4.86 -4.61
N LYS A 45 -4.16 -4.26 -5.62
CA LYS A 45 -4.27 -4.83 -6.97
C LYS A 45 -2.89 -5.01 -7.58
N GLY A 46 -2.52 -6.25 -7.89
CA GLY A 46 -1.24 -6.60 -8.48
C GLY A 46 -0.09 -6.77 -7.47
N GLU A 47 -0.36 -6.53 -6.19
CA GLU A 47 0.59 -6.71 -5.10
C GLU A 47 0.16 -7.89 -4.21
N LYS A 48 1.13 -8.50 -3.52
CA LYS A 48 0.84 -9.56 -2.53
C LYS A 48 0.52 -9.01 -1.15
N THR A 49 0.62 -7.70 -0.98
CA THR A 49 0.27 -7.03 0.26
C THR A 49 -1.24 -6.90 0.39
N GLY A 50 -1.76 -7.39 1.52
CA GLY A 50 -3.14 -7.23 1.93
C GLY A 50 -3.23 -7.01 3.44
N ALA A 51 -4.37 -6.51 3.88
CA ALA A 51 -4.74 -6.31 5.26
C ALA A 51 -6.19 -6.77 5.45
N VAL A 52 -6.57 -7.06 6.69
CA VAL A 52 -7.95 -7.38 7.05
C VAL A 52 -8.45 -6.25 7.96
N THR A 53 -9.72 -5.87 7.83
CA THR A 53 -10.29 -4.84 8.70
C THR A 53 -10.53 -5.35 10.12
N ASP A 54 -10.24 -4.49 11.09
CA ASP A 54 -10.48 -4.74 12.52
C ASP A 54 -11.95 -4.55 12.91
N ILE A 55 -12.26 -4.61 14.21
CA ILE A 55 -13.63 -4.50 14.77
C ILE A 55 -14.30 -3.15 14.48
N ASP A 56 -13.49 -2.11 14.27
CA ASP A 56 -13.94 -0.76 13.90
C ASP A 56 -13.99 -0.56 12.38
N GLY A 57 -13.83 -1.61 11.57
CA GLY A 57 -13.71 -1.52 10.11
C GLY A 57 -12.40 -0.87 9.64
N LYS A 58 -11.48 -0.57 10.56
CA LYS A 58 -10.21 0.08 10.28
C LYS A 58 -9.25 -0.89 9.59
N PHE A 59 -8.48 -0.39 8.64
CA PHE A 59 -7.37 -1.12 8.03
C PHE A 59 -6.12 -0.25 7.96
N THR A 60 -4.97 -0.91 7.97
CA THR A 60 -3.67 -0.28 7.76
C THR A 60 -2.88 -1.11 6.77
N ILE A 61 -2.47 -0.52 5.65
CA ILE A 61 -1.70 -1.21 4.61
C ILE A 61 -0.53 -0.34 4.15
N ARG A 62 0.62 -0.97 3.90
CA ARG A 62 1.82 -0.28 3.41
C ARG A 62 1.88 -0.40 1.89
N THR A 63 2.12 0.71 1.21
CA THR A 63 2.22 0.76 -0.26
C THR A 63 3.26 1.79 -0.71
N ASP A 64 3.78 1.65 -1.92
CA ASP A 64 4.76 2.60 -2.48
C ASP A 64 4.10 3.89 -3.02
N GLY A 65 2.79 4.06 -2.80
CA GLY A 65 2.09 5.34 -2.81
C GLY A 65 1.12 5.57 -3.96
N ASN A 66 1.21 4.80 -5.04
CA ASN A 66 0.19 4.68 -6.07
C ASN A 66 -0.26 3.22 -6.12
N ALA A 67 -1.33 2.90 -5.40
CA ALA A 67 -1.89 1.57 -5.44
C ALA A 67 -3.41 1.62 -5.48
N VAL A 68 -3.96 0.55 -6.01
CA VAL A 68 -5.40 0.34 -6.10
C VAL A 68 -5.76 -0.67 -5.04
N LEU A 69 -6.52 -0.27 -4.04
CA LEU A 69 -7.08 -1.18 -3.05
C LEU A 69 -8.28 -1.89 -3.64
N VAL A 70 -8.40 -3.16 -3.30
CA VAL A 70 -9.49 -4.04 -3.65
C VAL A 70 -10.05 -4.53 -2.33
N VAL A 71 -11.24 -4.06 -1.98
CA VAL A 71 -11.96 -4.47 -0.79
C VAL A 71 -12.97 -5.53 -1.19
N SER A 72 -12.90 -6.69 -0.54
CA SER A 72 -13.77 -7.82 -0.81
C SER A 72 -14.24 -8.42 0.51
N TYR A 73 -15.54 -8.71 0.59
CA TYR A 73 -16.14 -9.37 1.73
C TYR A 73 -17.16 -10.42 1.25
N ILE A 74 -17.36 -11.46 2.05
CA ILE A 74 -18.24 -12.58 1.67
C ILE A 74 -19.68 -12.06 1.60
N GLY A 75 -20.31 -12.21 0.44
CA GLY A 75 -21.69 -11.76 0.21
C GLY A 75 -21.82 -10.29 -0.21
N PHE A 76 -20.73 -9.58 -0.44
CA PHE A 76 -20.72 -8.20 -0.94
C PHE A 76 -20.04 -8.08 -2.30
N GLU A 77 -20.42 -7.04 -3.04
CA GLU A 77 -19.74 -6.62 -4.27
C GLU A 77 -18.32 -6.14 -3.95
N GLN A 78 -17.36 -6.56 -4.76
CA GLN A 78 -15.98 -6.11 -4.63
C GLN A 78 -15.87 -4.63 -5.02
N GLN A 79 -15.30 -3.83 -4.13
CA GLN A 79 -15.04 -2.41 -4.38
C GLN A 79 -13.57 -2.16 -4.66
N THR A 80 -13.28 -1.33 -5.66
CA THR A 80 -11.93 -1.03 -6.09
C THR A 80 -11.66 0.46 -5.97
N VAL A 81 -10.60 0.83 -5.25
CA VAL A 81 -10.31 2.22 -4.89
C VAL A 81 -8.86 2.55 -5.19
N SER A 82 -8.63 3.50 -6.07
CA SER A 82 -7.30 4.04 -6.32
C SER A 82 -6.89 5.03 -5.22
N VAL A 83 -5.83 4.71 -4.49
CA VAL A 83 -5.16 5.65 -3.58
C VAL A 83 -4.02 6.30 -4.35
N THR A 84 -4.32 7.50 -4.86
CA THR A 84 -3.37 8.39 -5.52
C THR A 84 -3.15 9.60 -4.62
N ASN A 85 -2.01 9.65 -3.92
CA ASN A 85 -1.54 10.83 -3.18
C ASN A 85 -2.55 11.50 -2.22
N LYS A 86 -3.55 10.77 -1.73
CA LYS A 86 -4.43 11.23 -0.66
C LYS A 86 -3.99 10.59 0.63
N ASN A 87 -3.46 11.41 1.54
CA ASN A 87 -3.07 11.04 2.90
C ASN A 87 -4.29 10.63 3.75
N ALA A 88 -5.52 10.76 3.24
CA ALA A 88 -6.74 10.18 3.78
C ALA A 88 -7.78 10.01 2.65
N CYS A 89 -8.36 8.81 2.53
CA CYS A 89 -9.48 8.53 1.62
C CYS A 89 -10.59 7.88 2.46
N VAL A 90 -11.76 8.53 2.50
CA VAL A 90 -12.96 7.95 3.11
C VAL A 90 -13.67 7.17 2.01
N LEU A 91 -14.11 5.96 2.33
CA LEU A 91 -14.79 5.03 1.44
C LEU A 91 -16.10 4.58 2.06
#